data_AF-A0A7K3HD20-F1
#
_entry.id   AF-A0A7K3HD20-F1
#
_cell.length_a   1.000
_cell.length_b   1.000
_cell.length_c   1.000
_cell.angle_alpha   90.00
_cell.angle_beta   90.00
_cell.angle_gamma   90.00
#
_symmetry.space_group_name_H-M   'P 1'
#
loop_
_entity.id
_entity.type
_entity.pdbx_description
1 polymer ?
#
loop_
_entity_poly.entity_id
_entity_poly.type
_entity_poly.pdbx_seq_one_letter_code
_entity_poly.pdbx_strand_id
1 'polypeptide(L)' 'MNEPVPLRPEDRAAFESALWKALAAPDIRAALGRPGAPHTAGELRARALAAADSLAAEASPEYAALLLE' A
#
# COMPACT_ATOMS: atom_id res chain seq x y z
N MET A 1 -11.78 0.52 -21.00
CA MET A 1 -11.26 -0.32 -19.91
C MET A 1 -9.80 0.06 -19.77
N ASN A 2 -9.41 0.73 -18.68
CA ASN A 2 -8.00 0.99 -18.40
C ASN A 2 -7.47 -0.29 -17.75
N GLU A 3 -6.58 -1.00 -18.46
CA GLU A 3 -5.90 -2.16 -17.88
C GLU A 3 -5.04 -1.68 -16.70
N PRO A 4 -5.06 -2.38 -15.56
CA PRO A 4 -4.21 -2.03 -14.42
C PRO A 4 -2.76 -2.11 -14.88
N VAL A 5 -2.09 -0.96 -14.91
CA VAL A 5 -0.66 -0.91 -15.23
C VAL A 5 0.08 -1.51 -14.02
N PRO A 6 0.79 -2.63 -14.19
CA PRO A 6 1.53 -3.21 -13.08
C PRO A 6 2.56 -2.21 -12.57
N LEU A 7 2.76 -2.16 -11.25
CA LEU A 7 3.76 -1.30 -10.65
C LEU A 7 5.13 -1.59 -11.26
N ARG A 8 5.83 -0.54 -11.70
CA ARG A 8 7.24 -0.70 -12.11
C ARG A 8 8.05 -1.22 -10.92
N PRO A 9 9.15 -1.94 -11.14
CA PRO A 9 9.99 -2.46 -10.05
C PRO A 9 10.42 -1.39 -9.04
N GLU A 10 10.69 -0.18 -9.52
CA GLU A 10 11.05 1.00 -8.72
C GLU A 10 9.89 1.46 -7.84
N ASP A 11 8.68 1.56 -8.41
CA ASP A 11 7.47 1.95 -7.69
C ASP A 11 7.06 0.87 -6.67
N ARG A 12 7.33 -0.40 -6.97
CA ARG A 12 7.12 -1.52 -6.04
C ARG A 12 8.03 -1.42 -4.81
N ALA A 13 9.30 -1.10 -4.99
CA ALA A 13 10.23 -0.89 -3.86
C ALA A 13 9.81 0.32 -3.02
N ALA A 14 9.35 1.40 -3.65
CA ALA A 14 8.81 2.57 -2.95
C ALA A 14 7.54 2.23 -2.17
N PHE A 15 6.61 1.47 -2.75
CA PHE A 15 5.40 0.97 -2.10
C PHE A 15 5.72 0.11 -0.88
N GLU A 16 6.66 -0.84 -1.00
CA GLU A 16 7.09 -1.67 0.11
C GLU A 16 7.71 -0.86 1.25
N SER A 17 8.52 0.15 0.93
CA SER A 17 9.10 1.06 1.91
C SER A 17 8.02 1.89 2.63
N ALA A 18 7.04 2.43 1.88
CA ALA A 18 5.92 3.18 2.44
C ALA A 18 5.04 2.30 3.34
N LEU A 19 4.73 1.08 2.89
CA LEU A 19 3.97 0.10 3.66
C LEU A 19 4.69 -0.27 4.97
N TRP A 20 6.01 -0.48 4.91
CA TRP A 20 6.80 -0.75 6.11
C TRP A 20 6.77 0.42 7.10
N LYS A 21 6.92 1.67 6.61
CA LYS A 21 6.82 2.87 7.46
C LYS A 21 5.44 3.00 8.11
N ALA A 22 4.37 2.75 7.36
CA ALA A 22 3.01 2.77 7.88
C ALA A 22 2.81 1.72 8.97
N LEU A 23 3.20 0.46 8.72
CA LEU A 23 3.08 -0.61 9.72
C LEU A 23 3.99 -0.39 10.94
N ALA A 24 5.08 0.37 10.79
CA ALA A 24 5.96 0.75 11.88
C ALA A 24 5.45 1.95 12.69
N ALA A 25 4.42 2.66 12.22
CA ALA A 25 3.90 3.85 12.89
C ALA A 25 3.38 3.48 14.31
N PRO A 26 3.66 4.29 15.34
CA PRO A 26 3.41 3.91 16.74
C PRO A 26 1.94 3.61 17.04
N ASP A 27 1.05 4.39 16.46
CA ASP A 27 -0.40 4.27 16.49
C ASP A 27 -0.89 2.99 15.81
N ILE A 28 -0.37 2.67 14.62
CA ILE A 28 -0.70 1.42 13.91
C ILE A 28 -0.17 0.21 14.69
N ARG A 29 1.07 0.27 15.19
CA ARG A 29 1.63 -0.80 16.04
C ARG A 29 0.84 -0.99 17.31
N ALA A 30 0.40 0.09 17.96
CA ALA A 30 -0.43 0.02 19.15
C ALA A 30 -1.79 -0.64 18.83
N ALA A 31 -2.42 -0.28 17.71
CA ALA A 31 -3.67 -0.88 17.28
C ALA A 31 -3.54 -2.38 16.99
N LEU A 32 -2.47 -2.79 16.31
CA LEU A 32 -2.19 -4.20 15.99
C LEU A 32 -1.78 -5.03 17.21
N GLY A 33 -1.18 -4.39 18.22
CA GLY A 33 -0.81 -5.03 19.48
C GLY A 33 -1.98 -5.20 20.46
N ARG A 34 -3.18 -4.67 20.16
CA ARG A 34 -4.34 -4.82 21.04
C ARG A 34 -4.83 -6.28 21.03
N PRO A 35 -5.16 -6.84 22.21
CA PRO A 35 -5.85 -8.13 22.27
C PRO A 35 -7.15 -8.08 21.46
N GLY A 36 -7.33 -9.05 20.56
CA GLY A 36 -8.48 -9.09 19.66
C GLY A 36 -8.34 -8.26 18.39
N ALA A 37 -7.14 -7.77 18.06
CA ALA A 37 -6.89 -7.19 16.75
C ALA A 37 -7.27 -8.21 15.64
N PRO A 38 -8.07 -7.82 14.65
CA PRO A 38 -8.57 -8.75 13.63
C PRO A 38 -7.48 -9.21 12.66
N HIS A 39 -6.37 -8.45 12.58
CA HIS A 39 -5.27 -8.71 11.67
C HIS A 39 -3.93 -8.42 12.33
N THR A 40 -2.92 -9.19 11.96
CA THR A 40 -1.52 -8.95 12.31
C THR A 40 -0.84 -8.03 11.29
N ALA A 41 0.29 -7.44 11.67
CA ALA A 41 1.12 -6.66 10.74
C ALA A 41 1.55 -7.49 9.51
N GLY A 42 1.80 -8.78 9.68
CA GLY A 42 2.17 -9.69 8.59
C GLY A 42 1.03 -9.92 7.60
N GLU A 43 -0.19 -10.13 8.10
CA GLU A 43 -1.38 -10.30 7.26
C GLU A 43 -1.74 -9.03 6.49
N LEU A 44 -1.66 -7.86 7.15
CA LEU A 44 -1.84 -6.58 6.48
C LEU A 44 -0.78 -6.35 5.40
N ARG A 45 0.47 -6.70 5.68
CA ARG A 45 1.55 -6.61 4.69
C ARG A 45 1.25 -7.51 3.48
N ALA A 46 0.91 -8.77 3.70
CA ALA A 46 0.61 -9.71 2.62
C ALA A 46 -0.58 -9.23 1.77
N ARG A 47 -1.64 -8.74 2.41
CA ARG A 47 -2.83 -8.22 1.73
C ARG A 47 -2.52 -6.97 0.91
N ALA A 48 -1.74 -6.04 1.46
CA ALA A 48 -1.33 -4.84 0.74
C ALA A 48 -0.45 -5.15 -0.48
N LEU A 49 0.46 -6.13 -0.38
CA LEU A 49 1.28 -6.56 -1.51
C LEU A 49 0.45 -7.25 -2.60
N ALA A 50 -0.56 -8.05 -2.23
CA ALA A 50 -1.46 -8.68 -3.20
C ALA A 50 -2.37 -7.65 -3.91
N ALA A 51 -2.68 -6.54 -3.23
CA ALA A 51 -3.52 -5.47 -3.78
C ALA A 51 -2.72 -4.35 -4.45
N ALA A 52 -1.38 -4.42 -4.47
CA ALA A 52 -0.52 -3.30 -4.86
C ALA A 52 -0.82 -2.79 -6.29
N ASP A 53 -0.98 -3.70 -7.24
CA ASP A 53 -1.29 -3.35 -8.63
C ASP A 53 -2.69 -2.74 -8.78
N SER A 54 -3.68 -3.23 -8.01
CA SER A 54 -5.03 -2.65 -8.00
C SER A 54 -5.05 -1.25 -7.38
N LEU A 55 -4.35 -1.06 -6.26
CA LEU A 55 -4.21 0.24 -5.60
C LEU A 55 -3.50 1.26 -6.52
N ALA A 56 -2.47 0.82 -7.25
CA ALA A 56 -1.78 1.65 -8.22
C ALA A 56 -2.67 2.04 -9.40
N ALA A 57 -3.50 1.11 -9.88
CA ALA A 57 -4.46 1.38 -10.95
C ALA A 57 -5.55 2.38 -10.51
N GLU A 58 -6.06 2.26 -9.28
CA GLU A 58 -7.03 3.20 -8.70
C GLU A 58 -6.43 4.60 -8.49
N ALA A 59 -5.16 4.68 -8.08
CA ALA A 59 -4.46 5.96 -7.88
C ALA A 59 -3.94 6.59 -9.19
N SER A 60 -3.91 5.83 -10.28
CA SER A 60 -3.43 6.28 -11.60
C SER A 60 -4.08 7.57 -12.13
N PRO A 61 -5.42 7.73 -12.12
CA PRO A 61 -6.06 8.97 -12.60
C PRO A 61 -5.71 10.20 -11.76
N GLU A 62 -5.51 10.05 -10.45
CA GLU A 62 -5.18 11.15 -9.53
C GLU A 62 -3.71 11.56 -9.69
N TYR A 63 -2.80 10.60 -9.90
CA TYR A 63 -1.40 10.89 -10.23
C TYR A 63 -1.22 11.49 -11.62
N ALA A 64 -2.03 11.08 -12.60
CA ALA A 64 -2.00 11.68 -13.93
C ALA A 64 -2.34 13.17 -13.90
N ALA A 65 -3.20 13.60 -12.97
CA ALA A 65 -3.55 15.00 -12.79
C ALA A 65 -2.36 15.83 -12.23
N LEU A 66 -1.57 15.25 -11.32
CA LEU A 66 -0.38 15.91 -10.74
C LEU A 66 0.81 16.03 -11.70
N LEU A 67 0.86 15.21 -12.75
CA LEU A 67 1.90 15.27 -13.80
C LEU A 67 1.54 16.22 -14.96
N LEU A 68 0.32 16.76 -14.97
CA LEU A 68 -0.17 17.71 -15.98
C LEU A 68 -0.14 19.18 -15.52
N GLU A 69 0.22 19.44 -14.25
CA GLU A 69 0.55 20.77 -13.72
C GLU A 69 2.05 21.06 -13.80
#